data_AF-A0A0F2N5W5-F1
#
_entry.id   AF-A0A0F2N5W5-F1
#
_cell.length_a   1.000
_cell.length_b   1.000
_cell.length_c   1.000
_cell.angle_alpha   90.00
_cell.angle_beta   90.00
_cell.angle_gamma   90.00
#
_symmetry.space_group_name_H-M   'P 1'
#
loop_
_entity.id
_entity.type
_entity.pdbx_description
1 polymer ?
#
loop_
_entity_poly.entity_id
_entity_poly.type
_entity_poly.pdbx_seq_one_letter_code
_entity_poly.pdbx_strand_id
1 'polypeptide(L)'
;MNCQILAKDTPPASILDIILADQCLAGPLSMAEKARFLEISSGYLQHREIVDFFCERLQLDKRPSTISKLLEILKQHPLFISEVHSGFLQDKIVMELLRLPEEADRLAMVKLFKDLSIGDGKQRKFLPLIRDLASRHNTSIADYLEDPSIQAVLSHPEMNKPQKFQHIATFLQRQTNPSSTQAESEFANKIKTLQLPENCTISHSPSFEKDEVTLSITFKNLSSCERWIPILKKNLG
;
A
#
# COMPACT_ATOMS: atom_id res chain seq x y z
N MET A 1 -43.90 -17.33 -7.24
CA MET A 1 -43.02 -16.82 -6.18
C MET A 1 -43.28 -17.70 -4.97
N ASN A 2 -42.36 -18.62 -4.63
CA ASN A 2 -42.51 -19.50 -3.48
C ASN A 2 -41.94 -18.79 -2.26
N CYS A 3 -42.77 -18.44 -1.29
CA CYS A 3 -42.34 -17.89 -0.02
C CYS A 3 -42.24 -19.04 0.99
N GLN A 4 -41.10 -19.13 1.69
CA GLN A 4 -40.97 -20.04 2.82
C GLN A 4 -41.51 -19.35 4.08
N ILE A 5 -42.56 -19.92 4.67
CA ILE A 5 -43.12 -19.44 5.94
C ILE A 5 -42.42 -20.19 7.07
N LEU A 6 -41.75 -19.45 7.95
CA LEU A 6 -41.12 -20.00 9.14
C LEU A 6 -42.10 -20.00 10.33
N ALA A 7 -42.02 -21.03 11.17
CA ALA A 7 -42.82 -21.10 12.38
C ALA A 7 -42.38 -20.00 13.38
N LYS A 8 -43.31 -19.50 14.21
CA LYS A 8 -43.03 -18.40 15.15
C LYS A 8 -41.94 -18.74 16.17
N ASP A 9 -41.76 -20.02 16.46
CA ASP A 9 -40.80 -20.60 17.39
C ASP A 9 -39.51 -21.09 16.70
N THR A 10 -39.30 -20.75 15.43
CA THR A 10 -38.06 -21.10 14.71
C THR A 10 -36.85 -20.56 15.47
N PRO A 11 -35.87 -21.41 15.82
CA PRO A 11 -34.69 -20.97 16.55
C PRO A 11 -33.91 -19.88 15.78
N PRO A 12 -33.36 -18.85 16.47
CA PRO A 12 -32.60 -17.79 15.81
C PRO A 12 -31.45 -18.31 14.94
N ALA A 13 -30.77 -19.38 15.37
CA ALA A 13 -29.70 -20.01 14.59
C ALA A 13 -30.18 -20.50 13.22
N SER A 14 -31.37 -21.10 13.14
CA SER A 14 -31.95 -21.57 11.87
C SER A 14 -32.33 -20.41 10.94
N ILE A 15 -32.81 -19.29 11.50
CA ILE A 15 -33.11 -18.08 10.73
C ILE A 15 -31.81 -17.48 10.15
N LEU A 16 -30.78 -17.35 10.99
CA LEU A 16 -29.46 -16.86 10.58
C LEU A 16 -28.80 -17.78 9.54
N ASP A 17 -29.00 -19.09 9.65
CA ASP A 17 -28.50 -20.09 8.70
C ASP A 17 -29.08 -19.89 7.29
N ILE A 18 -30.40 -19.63 7.22
CA ILE A 18 -31.12 -19.31 5.97
C ILE A 18 -30.62 -17.99 5.40
N ILE A 19 -30.51 -16.93 6.22
CA ILE A 19 -30.00 -15.62 5.77
C ILE A 19 -28.59 -15.75 5.19
N LEU A 20 -27.71 -16.50 5.87
CA LEU A 20 -26.36 -16.74 5.40
C LEU A 20 -26.33 -17.54 4.09
N ALA A 21 -27.19 -18.56 3.98
CA ALA A 21 -27.30 -19.37 2.77
C ALA A 21 -27.74 -18.51 1.57
N ASP A 22 -28.77 -17.68 1.76
CA ASP A 22 -29.29 -16.78 0.73
C ASP A 22 -28.23 -15.78 0.27
N GLN A 23 -27.53 -15.14 1.21
CA GLN A 23 -26.47 -14.18 0.85
C GLN A 23 -25.31 -14.85 0.10
N CYS A 24 -24.94 -16.08 0.46
CA CYS A 24 -23.91 -16.84 -0.26
C CYS A 24 -24.32 -17.22 -1.70
N LEU A 25 -25.61 -17.25 -2.04
CA LEU A 25 -26.07 -17.47 -3.42
C LEU A 25 -25.77 -16.26 -4.32
N ALA A 26 -25.70 -15.05 -3.75
CA ALA A 26 -25.38 -13.83 -4.50
C ALA A 26 -23.88 -13.71 -4.82
N GLY A 27 -23.01 -14.40 -4.07
CA GLY A 27 -21.57 -14.38 -4.26
C GLY A 27 -20.79 -14.59 -2.96
N PRO A 28 -19.44 -14.55 -3.01
CA PRO A 28 -18.61 -14.61 -1.82
C PRO A 28 -18.81 -13.38 -0.94
N LEU A 29 -18.93 -13.59 0.37
CA LEU A 29 -19.06 -12.50 1.35
C LEU A 29 -17.75 -11.73 1.49
N SER A 30 -17.84 -10.41 1.41
CA SER A 30 -16.77 -9.48 1.81
C SER A 30 -16.51 -9.57 3.32
N MET A 31 -15.34 -9.11 3.76
CA MET A 31 -15.01 -9.00 5.19
C MET A 31 -16.03 -8.15 5.97
N ALA A 32 -16.54 -7.08 5.36
CA ALA A 32 -17.54 -6.21 5.97
C ALA A 32 -18.88 -6.94 6.17
N GLU A 33 -19.32 -7.74 5.20
CA GLU A 33 -20.53 -8.56 5.34
C GLU A 33 -20.35 -9.66 6.38
N LYS A 34 -19.19 -10.33 6.40
CA LYS A 34 -18.88 -11.33 7.45
C LYS A 34 -18.92 -10.69 8.83
N ALA A 35 -18.31 -9.51 8.99
CA ALA A 35 -18.36 -8.76 10.24
C ALA A 35 -19.79 -8.40 10.63
N ARG A 36 -20.60 -7.90 9.68
CA ARG A 36 -22.01 -7.54 9.92
C ARG A 36 -22.85 -8.75 10.30
N PHE A 37 -22.64 -9.90 9.65
CA PHE A 37 -23.31 -11.14 10.00
C PHE A 37 -22.98 -11.59 11.42
N LEU A 38 -21.70 -11.49 11.83
CA LEU A 38 -21.26 -11.81 13.19
C LEU A 38 -21.85 -10.86 14.23
N GLU A 39 -21.94 -9.57 13.94
CA GLU A 39 -22.58 -8.57 14.81
C GLU A 39 -24.06 -8.91 15.03
N ILE A 40 -24.80 -9.17 13.95
CA ILE A 40 -26.21 -9.57 14.01
C ILE A 40 -26.36 -10.87 14.83
N SER A 41 -25.54 -11.89 14.55
CA SER A 41 -25.58 -13.17 15.24
C SER A 41 -25.32 -13.04 16.74
N SER A 42 -24.44 -12.12 17.15
CA SER A 42 -24.11 -11.84 18.55
C SER A 42 -25.28 -11.26 19.35
N GLY A 43 -26.29 -10.71 18.67
CA GLY A 43 -27.54 -10.25 19.31
C GLY A 43 -28.49 -11.38 19.73
N TYR A 44 -28.30 -12.60 19.20
CA TYR A 44 -29.23 -13.73 19.39
C TYR A 44 -28.57 -14.99 19.93
N LEU A 45 -27.26 -15.16 19.72
CA LEU A 45 -26.53 -16.39 20.03
C LEU A 45 -25.32 -16.09 20.91
N GLN A 46 -24.94 -17.07 21.73
CA GLN A 46 -23.69 -17.02 22.48
C GLN A 46 -22.48 -17.19 21.56
N HIS A 47 -21.33 -16.67 21.98
CA HIS A 47 -20.09 -16.76 21.20
C HIS A 47 -19.74 -18.18 20.75
N ARG A 48 -19.92 -19.17 21.64
CA ARG A 48 -19.68 -20.58 21.32
C ARG A 48 -20.58 -21.08 20.19
N GLU A 49 -21.86 -20.73 20.23
CA GLU A 49 -22.82 -21.12 19.19
C GLU A 49 -22.44 -20.51 17.84
N ILE A 50 -22.04 -19.24 17.80
CA ILE A 50 -21.58 -18.57 16.57
C ILE A 50 -20.35 -19.29 15.98
N VAL A 51 -19.38 -19.64 16.83
CA VAL A 51 -18.17 -20.33 16.41
C VAL A 51 -18.48 -21.73 15.88
N ASP A 52 -19.36 -22.46 16.56
CA ASP A 52 -19.70 -23.83 16.20
C ASP A 52 -20.56 -23.90 14.93
N PHE A 53 -21.51 -22.97 14.74
CA PHE A 53 -22.44 -23.00 13.60
C PHE A 53 -21.91 -22.27 12.34
N PHE A 54 -21.20 -21.16 12.49
CA PHE A 54 -20.99 -20.24 11.35
C PHE A 54 -19.54 -20.03 10.93
N CYS A 55 -18.54 -20.21 11.80
CA CYS A 55 -17.15 -19.89 11.42
C CYS A 55 -16.66 -20.69 10.20
N GLU A 56 -17.01 -21.96 10.08
CA GLU A 56 -16.64 -22.78 8.92
C GLU A 56 -17.27 -22.26 7.63
N ARG A 57 -18.59 -21.97 7.65
CA ARG A 57 -19.33 -21.43 6.50
C ARG A 57 -18.81 -20.06 6.07
N LEU A 58 -18.40 -19.23 7.03
CA LEU A 58 -17.81 -17.91 6.78
C LEU A 58 -16.33 -17.98 6.36
N GLN A 59 -15.73 -19.18 6.35
CA GLN A 59 -14.30 -19.41 6.10
C GLN A 59 -13.43 -18.61 7.06
N LEU A 60 -13.83 -18.59 8.33
CA LEU A 60 -13.15 -17.88 9.40
C LEU A 60 -12.46 -18.86 10.33
N ASP A 61 -11.30 -18.44 10.81
CA ASP A 61 -10.63 -19.12 11.90
C ASP A 61 -11.41 -18.96 13.21
N LYS A 62 -11.54 -20.06 13.97
CA LYS A 62 -12.30 -20.13 15.23
C LYS A 62 -11.67 -19.37 16.39
N ARG A 63 -10.46 -18.80 16.24
CA ARG A 63 -9.80 -17.99 17.26
C ARG A 63 -10.68 -16.77 17.61
N PRO A 64 -10.91 -16.49 18.91
CA PRO A 64 -11.66 -15.30 19.34
C PRO A 64 -11.11 -13.99 18.76
N SER A 65 -9.79 -13.90 18.60
CA SER A 65 -9.13 -12.72 18.03
C SER A 65 -9.49 -12.46 16.57
N THR A 66 -9.92 -13.47 15.80
CA THR A 66 -10.40 -13.30 14.42
C THR A 66 -11.75 -12.58 14.41
N ILE A 67 -12.68 -13.04 15.25
CA ILE A 67 -14.02 -12.46 15.39
C ILE A 67 -13.92 -11.02 15.90
N SER A 68 -13.13 -10.78 16.95
CA SER A 68 -12.94 -9.44 17.49
C SER A 68 -12.39 -8.46 16.46
N LYS A 69 -11.44 -8.89 15.61
CA LYS A 69 -10.89 -8.04 14.53
C LYS A 69 -11.92 -7.74 13.43
N LEU A 70 -12.76 -8.69 13.08
CA LEU A 70 -13.85 -8.47 12.12
C LEU A 70 -14.85 -7.46 12.67
N LEU A 71 -15.29 -7.63 13.93
CA LEU A 71 -16.18 -6.68 14.57
C LEU A 71 -15.57 -5.27 14.69
N GLU A 72 -14.24 -5.19 14.82
CA GLU A 72 -13.52 -3.91 14.83
C GLU A 72 -13.65 -3.14 13.51
N ILE A 73 -13.84 -3.83 12.37
CA ILE A 73 -14.09 -3.19 11.07
C ILE A 73 -15.33 -2.32 11.13
N LEU A 74 -16.41 -2.80 11.77
CA LEU A 74 -17.69 -2.09 11.84
C LEU A 74 -17.64 -0.84 12.72
N LYS A 75 -16.60 -0.69 13.53
CA LYS A 75 -16.37 0.50 14.36
C LYS A 75 -15.57 1.59 13.65
N GLN A 76 -15.05 1.30 12.46
CA GLN A 76 -14.24 2.25 11.70
C GLN A 76 -15.10 3.27 10.96
N HIS A 77 -14.47 4.36 10.53
CA HIS A 77 -15.09 5.36 9.67
C HIS A 77 -15.84 4.74 8.46
N PRO A 78 -17.02 5.26 8.05
CA PRO A 78 -17.82 4.67 6.97
C PRO A 78 -17.08 4.43 5.66
N LEU A 79 -16.16 5.33 5.30
CA LEU A 79 -15.28 5.16 4.14
C LEU A 79 -14.44 3.88 4.24
N PHE A 80 -13.86 3.59 5.41
CA PHE A 80 -13.09 2.37 5.63
C PHE A 80 -13.97 1.14 5.37
N ILE A 81 -15.15 1.09 5.99
CA ILE A 81 -16.09 -0.02 5.83
C ILE A 81 -16.50 -0.21 4.37
N SER A 82 -16.81 0.89 3.65
CA SER A 82 -17.18 0.81 2.24
C SER A 82 -16.05 0.31 1.35
N GLU A 83 -14.80 0.67 1.63
CA GLU A 83 -13.66 0.20 0.84
C GLU A 83 -13.25 -1.24 1.17
N VAL A 84 -13.55 -1.73 2.38
CA VAL A 84 -13.46 -3.16 2.71
C VAL A 84 -14.55 -3.93 1.97
N HIS A 85 -15.78 -3.42 1.96
CA HIS A 85 -16.90 -4.07 1.30
C HIS A 85 -16.71 -4.15 -0.23
N SER A 86 -16.22 -3.08 -0.85
CA SER A 86 -15.96 -3.03 -2.31
C SER A 86 -14.81 -3.94 -2.77
N GLY A 87 -14.03 -4.49 -1.84
CA GLY A 87 -12.81 -5.24 -2.13
C GLY A 87 -11.63 -4.37 -2.55
N PHE A 88 -11.74 -3.04 -2.46
CA PHE A 88 -10.63 -2.12 -2.71
C PHE A 88 -9.51 -2.29 -1.66
N LEU A 89 -9.88 -2.49 -0.40
CA LEU A 89 -8.98 -2.89 0.67
C LEU A 89 -9.02 -4.40 0.83
N GLN A 90 -7.91 -5.06 0.50
CA GLN A 90 -7.76 -6.50 0.68
C GLN A 90 -7.48 -6.87 2.14
N ASP A 91 -7.87 -8.06 2.57
CA ASP A 91 -7.85 -8.54 3.95
C ASP A 91 -6.52 -8.24 4.67
N LYS A 92 -5.39 -8.45 4.00
CA LYS A 92 -4.07 -8.19 4.59
C LYS A 92 -3.86 -6.72 4.94
N ILE A 93 -4.25 -5.80 4.04
CA ILE A 93 -4.17 -4.36 4.27
C ILE A 93 -5.12 -3.93 5.38
N VAL A 94 -6.35 -4.47 5.39
CA VAL A 94 -7.32 -4.21 6.48
C VAL A 94 -6.71 -4.56 7.82
N MET A 95 -6.11 -5.75 7.95
CA MET A 95 -5.47 -6.19 9.19
C MET A 95 -4.25 -5.36 9.57
N GLU A 96 -3.50 -4.82 8.61
CA GLU A 96 -2.38 -3.92 8.88
C GLU A 96 -2.86 -2.54 9.33
N LEU A 97 -3.90 -1.99 8.70
CA LEU A 97 -4.50 -0.72 9.10
C LEU A 97 -5.12 -0.80 10.49
N LEU A 98 -5.81 -1.90 10.84
CA LEU A 98 -6.37 -2.10 12.18
C LEU A 98 -5.32 -2.21 13.29
N ARG A 99 -4.03 -2.35 12.96
CA ARG A 99 -2.93 -2.29 13.95
C ARG A 99 -2.49 -0.86 14.25
N LEU A 100 -2.87 0.12 13.41
CA LEU A 100 -2.62 1.52 13.69
C LEU A 100 -3.56 1.94 14.84
N PRO A 101 -3.04 2.57 15.91
CA PRO A 101 -3.86 2.89 17.08
C PRO A 101 -4.90 3.97 16.77
N GLU A 102 -4.51 5.00 16.02
CA GLU A 102 -5.34 6.17 15.74
C GLU A 102 -6.27 5.96 14.55
N GLU A 103 -7.55 6.32 14.72
CA GLU A 103 -8.53 6.28 13.63
C GLU A 103 -8.18 7.25 12.51
N ALA A 104 -7.65 8.43 12.87
CA ALA A 104 -7.21 9.44 11.91
C ALA A 104 -6.16 8.87 10.94
N ASP A 105 -5.20 8.10 11.44
CA ASP A 105 -4.16 7.45 10.62
C ASP A 105 -4.75 6.41 9.66
N ARG A 106 -5.68 5.58 10.15
CA ARG A 106 -6.38 4.59 9.33
C ARG A 106 -7.15 5.28 8.21
N LEU A 107 -7.90 6.33 8.53
CA LEU A 107 -8.68 7.09 7.57
C LEU A 107 -7.80 7.81 6.55
N ALA A 108 -6.70 8.43 6.98
CA ALA A 108 -5.76 9.12 6.11
C ALA A 108 -5.14 8.16 5.07
N MET A 109 -4.74 6.96 5.51
CA MET A 109 -4.24 5.92 4.59
C MET A 109 -5.30 5.46 3.58
N VAL A 110 -6.55 5.25 4.02
CA VAL A 110 -7.64 4.84 3.10
C VAL A 110 -7.93 5.93 2.07
N LYS A 111 -7.99 7.20 2.49
CA LYS A 111 -8.16 8.34 1.58
C LYS A 111 -7.03 8.40 0.56
N LEU A 112 -5.77 8.32 1.02
CA LEU A 112 -4.60 8.33 0.14
C LEU A 112 -4.67 7.21 -0.90
N PHE A 113 -5.00 5.98 -0.49
CA PHE A 113 -5.14 4.85 -1.42
C PHE A 113 -6.21 5.10 -2.47
N LYS A 114 -7.36 5.63 -2.07
CA LYS A 114 -8.48 5.91 -2.97
C LYS A 114 -8.19 7.06 -3.93
N ASP A 115 -7.64 8.15 -3.41
CA ASP A 115 -7.34 9.38 -4.16
C ASP A 115 -6.30 9.12 -5.23
N LEU A 116 -5.31 8.29 -4.93
CA LEU A 116 -4.26 7.88 -5.86
C LEU A 116 -4.59 6.59 -6.64
N SER A 117 -5.75 5.97 -6.37
CA SER A 117 -6.18 4.69 -6.95
C SER A 117 -5.09 3.60 -6.89
N ILE A 118 -4.49 3.46 -5.71
CA ILE A 118 -3.38 2.55 -5.44
C ILE A 118 -3.93 1.13 -5.33
N GLY A 119 -3.52 0.24 -6.23
CA GLY A 119 -3.87 -1.19 -6.15
C GLY A 119 -3.13 -1.92 -5.02
N ASP A 120 -3.66 -3.06 -4.60
CA ASP A 120 -3.20 -3.87 -3.44
C ASP A 120 -1.67 -4.06 -3.36
N GLY A 121 -1.02 -4.46 -4.46
CA GLY A 121 0.44 -4.68 -4.47
C GLY A 121 1.25 -3.41 -4.13
N LYS A 122 0.73 -2.23 -4.48
CA LYS A 122 1.33 -0.94 -4.13
C LYS A 122 0.93 -0.51 -2.73
N GLN A 123 -0.32 -0.74 -2.30
CA GLN A 123 -0.77 -0.46 -0.92
C GLN A 123 0.14 -1.16 0.11
N ARG A 124 0.48 -2.44 -0.15
CA ARG A 124 1.36 -3.25 0.71
C ARG A 124 2.79 -2.73 0.85
N LYS A 125 3.26 -1.93 -0.12
CA LYS A 125 4.56 -1.27 -0.07
C LYS A 125 4.47 0.11 0.55
N PHE A 126 3.39 0.84 0.27
CA PHE A 126 3.21 2.22 0.69
C PHE A 126 2.90 2.36 2.18
N LEU A 127 2.05 1.50 2.74
CA LEU A 127 1.67 1.59 4.15
C LEU A 127 2.89 1.49 5.10
N PRO A 128 3.76 0.45 4.98
CA PRO A 128 4.95 0.38 5.84
C PRO A 128 5.88 1.58 5.63
N LEU A 129 6.08 2.00 4.38
CA LEU A 129 6.95 3.12 4.03
C LEU A 129 6.51 4.43 4.70
N ILE A 130 5.22 4.78 4.60
CA ILE A 130 4.68 6.00 5.19
C ILE A 130 4.71 5.91 6.71
N ARG A 131 4.32 4.77 7.29
CA ARG A 131 4.37 4.56 8.74
C ARG A 131 5.79 4.73 9.29
N ASP A 132 6.77 4.16 8.61
CA ASP A 132 8.16 4.22 9.06
C ASP A 132 8.72 5.65 8.95
N LEU A 133 8.35 6.39 7.89
CA LEU A 133 8.71 7.80 7.75
C LEU A 133 8.03 8.68 8.80
N ALA A 134 6.73 8.54 9.02
CA ALA A 134 6.00 9.27 10.06
C ALA A 134 6.62 9.04 11.46
N SER A 135 6.99 7.79 11.75
CA SER A 135 7.69 7.41 12.99
C SER A 135 9.07 8.07 13.11
N ARG A 136 9.87 8.10 12.02
CA ARG A 136 11.18 8.81 12.00
C ARG A 136 11.04 10.31 12.30
N HIS A 137 9.93 10.92 11.87
CA HIS A 137 9.62 12.33 12.14
C HIS A 137 8.90 12.56 13.48
N ASN A 138 8.66 11.50 14.26
CA ASN A 138 7.93 11.55 15.52
C ASN A 138 6.54 12.19 15.38
N THR A 139 5.85 11.85 14.29
CA THR A 139 4.53 12.36 13.90
C THR A 139 3.56 11.20 13.66
N SER A 140 2.25 11.46 13.73
CA SER A 140 1.24 10.50 13.27
C SER A 140 1.29 10.36 11.74
N ILE A 141 0.67 9.31 11.19
CA ILE A 141 0.57 9.17 9.72
C ILE A 141 -0.29 10.29 9.14
N ALA A 142 -1.39 10.63 9.80
CA ALA A 142 -2.25 11.73 9.39
C ALA A 142 -1.46 13.05 9.32
N ASP A 143 -0.73 13.41 10.37
CA ASP A 143 0.06 14.65 10.41
C ASP A 143 1.18 14.64 9.37
N TYR A 144 1.86 13.49 9.20
CA TYR A 144 2.91 13.35 8.19
C TYR A 144 2.37 13.59 6.78
N LEU A 145 1.16 13.08 6.47
CA LEU A 145 0.53 13.29 5.17
C LEU A 145 0.06 14.74 4.95
N GLU A 146 -0.12 15.52 6.01
CA GLU A 146 -0.39 16.97 5.93
C GLU A 146 0.86 17.82 5.66
N ASP A 147 2.05 17.21 5.52
CA ASP A 147 3.26 17.93 5.12
C ASP A 147 3.01 18.75 3.84
N PRO A 148 3.38 20.05 3.80
CA PRO A 148 3.11 20.91 2.65
C PRO A 148 3.64 20.37 1.33
N SER A 149 4.77 19.64 1.34
CA SER A 149 5.36 19.04 0.14
C SER A 149 4.50 17.90 -0.40
N ILE A 150 3.90 17.10 0.49
CA ILE A 150 2.97 16.03 0.13
C ILE A 150 1.66 16.62 -0.37
N GLN A 151 1.11 17.59 0.36
CA GLN A 151 -0.14 18.26 0.00
C GLN A 151 -0.03 19.01 -1.32
N ALA A 152 1.11 19.63 -1.63
CA ALA A 152 1.35 20.27 -2.93
C ALA A 152 1.21 19.30 -4.10
N VAL A 153 1.62 18.04 -3.94
CA VAL A 153 1.46 17.00 -4.97
C VAL A 153 0.02 16.48 -5.00
N LEU A 154 -0.58 16.19 -3.84
CA LEU A 154 -1.93 15.64 -3.76
C LEU A 154 -2.99 16.61 -4.28
N SER A 155 -2.81 17.91 -4.04
CA SER A 155 -3.73 18.97 -4.47
C SER A 155 -3.44 19.51 -5.88
N HIS A 156 -2.37 19.07 -6.55
CA HIS A 156 -1.97 19.60 -7.86
C HIS A 156 -3.10 19.43 -8.89
N PRO A 157 -3.62 20.51 -9.51
CA PRO A 157 -4.81 20.45 -10.35
C PRO A 157 -4.56 19.74 -11.69
N GLU A 158 -3.36 19.87 -12.24
CA GLU A 158 -3.02 19.30 -13.56
C GLU A 158 -2.48 17.87 -13.52
N MET A 159 -2.11 17.35 -12.34
CA MET A 159 -1.56 16.00 -12.23
C MET A 159 -2.69 14.97 -12.12
N ASN A 160 -2.65 13.96 -12.97
CA ASN A 160 -3.54 12.80 -12.84
C ASN A 160 -3.09 11.87 -11.70
N LYS A 161 -3.94 10.93 -11.30
CA LYS A 161 -3.66 10.02 -10.17
C LYS A 161 -2.35 9.23 -10.31
N PRO A 162 -2.03 8.63 -11.49
CA PRO A 162 -0.73 7.99 -11.70
C PRO A 162 0.47 8.93 -11.53
N GLN A 163 0.40 10.16 -12.03
CA GLN A 163 1.46 11.16 -11.88
C GLN A 163 1.64 11.52 -10.40
N LYS A 164 0.55 11.82 -9.68
CA LYS A 164 0.59 12.09 -8.23
C LYS A 164 1.22 10.93 -7.46
N PHE A 165 0.79 9.70 -7.74
CA PHE A 165 1.38 8.51 -7.13
C PHE A 165 2.89 8.43 -7.37
N GLN A 166 3.34 8.63 -8.61
CA GLN A 166 4.77 8.55 -8.94
C GLN A 166 5.57 9.65 -8.22
N HIS A 167 5.06 10.87 -8.16
CA HIS A 167 5.69 11.97 -7.44
C HIS A 167 5.79 11.69 -5.94
N ILE A 168 4.71 11.24 -5.30
CA ILE A 168 4.73 10.85 -3.88
C ILE A 168 5.70 9.68 -3.65
N ALA A 169 5.65 8.65 -4.50
CA ALA A 169 6.55 7.49 -4.36
C ALA A 169 8.03 7.90 -4.44
N THR A 170 8.39 8.76 -5.39
CA THR A 170 9.75 9.29 -5.52
C THR A 170 10.12 10.18 -4.34
N PHE A 171 9.19 11.02 -3.85
CA PHE A 171 9.41 11.84 -2.66
C PHE A 171 9.72 10.98 -1.43
N LEU A 172 8.88 9.98 -1.14
CA LEU A 172 9.06 9.08 0.01
C LEU A 172 10.36 8.25 -0.10
N GLN A 173 10.73 7.81 -1.31
CA GLN A 173 11.99 7.10 -1.53
C GLN A 173 13.22 7.96 -1.20
N ARG A 174 13.22 9.23 -1.59
CA ARG A 174 14.32 10.15 -1.25
C ARG A 174 14.45 10.36 0.26
N GLN A 175 13.32 10.42 0.97
CA GLN A 175 13.30 10.54 2.43
C GLN A 175 13.81 9.28 3.14
N THR A 176 13.67 8.09 2.52
CA THR A 176 14.18 6.86 3.16
C THR A 176 15.70 6.79 3.22
N ASN A 177 16.42 7.39 2.27
CA ASN A 177 17.89 7.42 2.19
C ASN A 177 18.41 8.85 1.89
N PRO A 178 18.38 9.78 2.87
CA PRO A 178 18.75 11.17 2.65
C PRO A 178 20.21 11.36 2.23
N SER A 179 21.13 10.61 2.85
CA SER A 179 22.57 10.66 2.55
C SER A 179 22.90 10.18 1.14
N SER A 180 22.28 9.07 0.70
CA SER A 180 22.41 8.57 -0.68
C SER A 180 21.86 9.57 -1.69
N THR A 181 20.70 10.15 -1.41
CA THR A 181 20.06 11.13 -2.32
C THR A 181 20.90 12.40 -2.46
N GLN A 182 21.50 12.88 -1.37
CA GLN A 182 22.41 14.02 -1.40
C GLN A 182 23.68 13.69 -2.20
N ALA A 183 24.31 12.53 -1.96
CA ALA A 183 25.48 12.09 -2.70
C ALA A 183 25.21 11.95 -4.20
N GLU A 184 24.05 11.38 -4.59
CA GLU A 184 23.61 11.30 -5.98
C GLU A 184 23.44 12.68 -6.62
N SER A 185 22.81 13.62 -5.90
CA SER A 185 22.61 14.99 -6.40
C SER A 185 23.92 15.75 -6.54
N GLU A 186 24.82 15.64 -5.56
CA GLU A 186 26.14 16.27 -5.60
C GLU A 186 26.99 15.69 -6.74
N PHE A 187 26.95 14.37 -6.93
CA PHE A 187 27.60 13.69 -8.04
C PHE A 187 27.04 14.18 -9.39
N ALA A 188 25.73 14.18 -9.58
CA ALA A 188 25.09 14.63 -10.80
C ALA A 188 25.43 16.10 -11.14
N ASN A 189 25.47 16.97 -10.13
CA ASN A 189 25.87 18.37 -10.30
C ASN A 189 27.35 18.49 -10.70
N LYS A 190 28.25 17.73 -10.07
CA LYS A 190 29.67 17.68 -10.46
C LYS A 190 29.84 17.18 -11.90
N ILE A 191 29.11 16.14 -12.32
CA ILE A 191 29.18 15.65 -13.70
C ILE A 191 28.74 16.72 -14.71
N LYS A 192 27.68 17.48 -14.41
CA LYS A 192 27.25 18.60 -15.28
C LYS A 192 28.33 19.66 -15.45
N THR A 193 29.13 19.93 -14.42
CA THR A 193 30.24 20.90 -14.52
C THR A 193 31.40 20.42 -15.37
N LEU A 194 31.55 19.12 -15.63
CA LEU A 194 32.62 18.56 -16.44
C LEU A 194 32.40 18.72 -17.95
N GLN A 195 31.23 19.20 -18.38
CA GLN A 195 30.88 19.45 -19.79
C GLN A 195 31.26 18.26 -20.70
N LEU A 196 30.84 17.05 -20.31
CA LEU A 196 31.19 15.84 -21.03
C LEU A 196 30.66 15.88 -22.48
N PRO A 197 31.42 15.38 -23.46
CA PRO A 197 30.93 15.16 -24.81
C PRO A 197 29.67 14.27 -24.79
N GLU A 198 28.76 14.44 -25.75
CA GLU A 198 27.49 13.71 -25.81
C GLU A 198 27.64 12.18 -25.84
N ASN A 199 28.79 11.68 -26.32
CA ASN A 199 29.10 10.26 -26.39
C ASN A 199 29.81 9.72 -25.13
N CYS A 200 29.96 10.53 -24.10
CA CYS A 200 30.61 10.18 -22.84
C CYS A 200 29.64 10.27 -21.67
N THR A 201 29.67 9.28 -20.79
CA THR A 201 28.88 9.26 -19.55
C THR A 201 29.77 8.86 -18.39
N ILE A 202 29.58 9.47 -17.22
CA ILE A 202 30.24 9.06 -15.99
C ILE A 202 29.18 8.60 -15.00
N SER A 203 29.34 7.39 -14.47
CA SER A 203 28.50 6.81 -13.43
C SER A 203 29.30 6.48 -12.17
N HIS A 204 28.64 6.47 -11.02
CA HIS A 204 29.23 6.03 -9.75
C HIS A 204 28.98 4.53 -9.52
N SER A 205 29.67 3.95 -8.54
CA SER A 205 29.37 2.60 -8.04
C SER A 205 27.96 2.51 -7.42
N PRO A 206 27.28 1.34 -7.45
CA PRO A 206 25.97 1.19 -6.81
C PRO A 206 26.01 1.69 -5.36
N SER A 207 25.08 2.58 -5.00
CA SER A 207 24.98 3.18 -3.66
C SER A 207 26.26 3.84 -3.12
N PHE A 208 27.22 4.20 -3.99
CA PHE A 208 28.55 4.70 -3.60
C PHE A 208 29.33 3.74 -2.68
N GLU A 209 29.09 2.42 -2.77
CA GLU A 209 29.79 1.41 -1.96
C GLU A 209 31.31 1.43 -2.16
N LYS A 210 31.76 1.92 -3.32
CA LYS A 210 33.18 2.10 -3.66
C LYS A 210 33.43 3.53 -4.10
N ASP A 211 34.58 4.05 -3.72
CA ASP A 211 35.11 5.34 -4.21
C ASP A 211 35.71 5.18 -5.62
N GLU A 212 34.88 4.74 -6.55
CA GLU A 212 35.24 4.47 -7.95
C GLU A 212 34.15 5.05 -8.87
N VAL A 213 34.59 5.59 -10.00
CA VAL A 213 33.71 6.08 -11.07
C VAL A 213 33.99 5.34 -12.37
N THR A 214 32.95 5.14 -13.17
CA THR A 214 33.05 4.52 -14.49
C THR A 214 32.81 5.57 -15.56
N LEU A 215 33.81 5.85 -16.39
CA LEU A 215 33.64 6.59 -17.65
C LEU A 215 33.30 5.61 -18.77
N SER A 216 32.11 5.76 -19.36
CA SER A 216 31.68 5.01 -20.53
C SER A 216 31.67 5.91 -21.75
N ILE A 217 32.34 5.48 -22.82
CA ILE A 217 32.38 6.18 -24.11
C ILE A 217 31.66 5.32 -25.14
N THR A 218 30.61 5.86 -25.74
CA THR A 218 29.87 5.20 -26.82
C THR A 218 30.48 5.56 -28.17
N PHE A 219 30.75 4.54 -28.99
CA PHE A 219 31.22 4.68 -30.36
C PHE A 219 30.17 4.15 -31.33
N LYS A 220 30.13 4.71 -32.54
CA LYS A 220 29.21 4.27 -33.60
C LYS A 220 29.41 2.81 -34.00
N ASN A 221 30.65 2.31 -33.95
CA ASN A 221 31.00 0.93 -34.31
C ASN A 221 32.37 0.55 -33.71
N LEU A 222 32.69 -0.75 -33.77
CA LEU A 222 33.93 -1.32 -33.25
C LEU A 222 35.18 -0.68 -33.88
N SER A 223 35.22 -0.51 -35.20
CA SER A 223 36.38 0.09 -35.89
C SER A 223 36.69 1.51 -35.44
N SER A 224 35.67 2.29 -35.05
CA SER A 224 35.87 3.62 -34.47
C SER A 224 36.46 3.54 -33.06
N CYS A 225 36.03 2.56 -32.26
CA CYS A 225 36.59 2.28 -30.93
C CYS A 225 38.07 1.86 -31.02
N GLU A 226 38.41 0.94 -31.94
CA GLU A 226 39.79 0.43 -32.12
C GLU A 226 40.80 1.56 -32.39
N ARG A 227 40.40 2.59 -33.14
CA ARG A 227 41.25 3.77 -33.41
C ARG A 227 41.57 4.58 -32.16
N TRP A 228 40.69 4.56 -31.16
CA TRP A 228 40.86 5.29 -29.89
C TRP A 228 41.67 4.52 -28.84
N ILE A 229 41.72 3.18 -28.91
CA ILE A 229 42.43 2.36 -27.91
C ILE A 229 43.92 2.76 -27.75
N PRO A 230 44.71 3.01 -28.80
CA PRO A 230 46.11 3.43 -28.63
C PRO A 230 46.24 4.77 -27.89
N ILE A 231 45.32 5.70 -28.13
CA ILE A 231 45.29 7.02 -27.49
C ILE A 231 44.96 6.86 -26.00
N LEU A 232 43.98 6.02 -25.67
CA LEU A 232 43.59 5.74 -24.28
C LEU A 232 44.73 5.04 -23.53
N LYS A 233 45.37 4.03 -24.12
CA LYS A 233 46.52 3.32 -23.53
C LYS A 233 47.69 4.25 -23.19
N LYS A 234 47.90 5.31 -23.97
CA LYS A 234 48.98 6.28 -23.74
C LYS A 234 48.69 7.24 -22.58
N ASN A 235 47.42 7.51 -22.27
CA ASN A 235 47.02 8.51 -21.27
C ASN A 235 46.51 7.90 -19.95
N LEU A 236 46.16 6.62 -19.94
CA LEU A 236 45.63 5.90 -18.77
C LEU A 236 46.63 4.89 -18.15
N GLY A 237 47.77 4.67 -18.79
CA GLY A 237 48.88 3.86 -18.28
C GLY A 237 50.08 4.74 -17.99
#